data_AF-F2NR28-F1
#
_entry.id   AF-F2NR28-F1
#
_cell.length_a   1.000
_cell.length_b   1.000
_cell.length_c   1.000
_cell.angle_alpha   90.00
_cell.angle_beta   90.00
_cell.angle_gamma   90.00
#
_symmetry.space_group_name_H-M   'P 1'
#
loop_
_entity.id
_entity.type
_entity.pdbx_description
1 polymer ?
#
loop_
_entity_poly.entity_id
_entity_poly.type
_entity_poly.pdbx_seq_one_letter_code
_entity_poly.pdbx_strand_id
1 'polypeptide(L)'
;MIRPLDQAEAGGEVARLARLEAAGVPVVPTWVVELEAEFYALNNLPERVRRAFEGVFGVRIDEDRLEAACREAQRLVRESYLLPERADALGAVVGEGRFVVRYAGGAPVGIATGRQEVLWHLKRLWASVWEVDAVLARAPRLAPPDRPSLVQRVEALPRPDADLSRRAAEVLGEPVEVWASAGRVVHVR
;
A
#
# COMPACT_ATOMS: atom_id res chain seq x y z
N MET A 1 13.25 0.64 1.09
CA MET A 1 13.82 1.46 0.00
C MET A 1 12.70 2.19 -0.73
N ILE A 2 13.00 3.25 -1.48
CA ILE A 2 12.03 3.91 -2.38
C ILE A 2 12.63 3.88 -3.78
N ARG A 3 11.92 3.31 -4.75
CA ARG A 3 12.39 3.15 -6.13
C ARG A 3 11.32 3.59 -7.12
N PRO A 4 11.67 4.21 -8.26
CA PRO A 4 10.72 4.37 -9.36
C PRO A 4 10.34 2.99 -9.94
N LEU A 5 9.19 2.92 -10.62
CA LEU A 5 8.58 1.69 -11.12
C LEU A 5 9.52 0.86 -12.02
N ASP A 6 10.29 1.53 -12.88
CA ASP A 6 11.23 0.93 -13.84
C ASP A 6 12.47 0.31 -13.18
N GLN A 7 12.74 0.64 -11.91
CA GLN A 7 13.90 0.16 -11.14
C GLN A 7 13.50 -0.76 -9.98
N ALA A 8 12.20 -1.00 -9.76
CA ALA A 8 11.71 -1.85 -8.70
C ALA A 8 11.73 -3.33 -9.11
N GLU A 9 11.86 -4.23 -8.12
CA GLU A 9 11.77 -5.66 -8.40
C GLU A 9 10.36 -6.04 -8.90
N ALA A 10 10.33 -6.86 -9.95
CA ALA A 10 9.12 -7.16 -10.70
C ALA A 10 8.37 -8.35 -10.08
N GLY A 11 7.37 -8.05 -9.25
CA GLY A 11 6.41 -9.03 -8.74
C GLY A 11 4.96 -8.55 -8.83
N GLY A 12 4.05 -9.47 -9.15
CA GLY A 12 2.60 -9.21 -9.16
C GLY A 12 2.19 -8.00 -9.99
N GLU A 13 1.46 -7.06 -9.38
CA GLU A 13 1.00 -5.85 -10.06
C GLU A 13 2.14 -4.92 -10.50
N VAL A 14 3.23 -4.82 -9.72
CA VAL A 14 4.38 -3.96 -10.08
C VAL A 14 4.97 -4.39 -11.42
N ALA A 15 5.11 -5.71 -11.64
CA ALA A 15 5.56 -6.26 -12.91
C ALA A 15 4.59 -5.93 -14.07
N ARG A 16 3.28 -6.00 -13.83
CA ARG A 16 2.27 -5.65 -14.84
C ARG A 16 2.34 -4.18 -15.23
N LEU A 17 2.43 -3.27 -14.24
CA LEU A 17 2.57 -1.84 -14.49
C LEU A 17 3.86 -1.51 -15.26
N ALA A 18 4.99 -2.09 -14.87
CA ALA A 18 6.26 -1.91 -15.58
C ALA A 18 6.19 -2.43 -17.03
N ARG A 19 5.53 -3.57 -17.26
CA ARG A 19 5.33 -4.11 -18.61
C ARG A 19 4.44 -3.22 -19.48
N LEU A 20 3.39 -2.63 -18.90
CA LEU A 20 2.53 -1.66 -19.59
C LEU A 20 3.31 -0.41 -19.98
N GLU A 21 4.10 0.13 -19.06
CA GLU A 21 4.96 1.29 -19.31
C GLU A 21 5.98 1.00 -20.42
N ALA A 22 6.66 -0.14 -20.37
CA ALA A 22 7.60 -0.58 -21.40
C ALA A 22 6.95 -0.78 -22.79
N ALA A 23 5.66 -1.11 -22.82
CA ALA A 23 4.87 -1.23 -24.05
C ALA A 23 4.29 0.11 -24.55
N GLY A 24 4.61 1.23 -23.90
CA GLY A 24 4.12 2.56 -24.28
C GLY A 24 2.67 2.84 -23.85
N VAL A 25 2.08 2.02 -22.98
CA VAL A 25 0.82 2.36 -22.32
C VAL A 25 1.12 3.41 -21.24
N PRO A 26 0.40 4.55 -21.21
CA PRO A 26 0.72 5.61 -20.26
C PRO A 26 0.41 5.19 -18.83
N VAL A 27 1.45 4.99 -18.02
CA VAL A 27 1.34 4.73 -16.58
C VAL A 27 1.62 6.03 -15.82
N VAL A 28 0.94 6.23 -14.69
CA VAL A 28 1.26 7.38 -13.83
C VAL A 28 2.65 7.23 -13.20
N PRO A 29 3.36 8.34 -12.92
CA PRO A 29 4.58 8.28 -12.13
C PRO A 29 4.33 7.52 -10.83
N THR A 30 5.07 6.42 -10.65
CA THR A 30 4.85 5.43 -9.59
C THR A 30 6.16 5.16 -8.87
N TRP A 31 6.10 5.21 -7.55
CA TRP A 31 7.21 4.86 -6.67
C TRP A 31 6.81 3.70 -5.78
N VAL A 32 7.66 2.67 -5.80
CA VAL A 32 7.56 1.48 -4.95
C VAL A 32 8.26 1.79 -3.63
N VAL A 33 7.51 1.72 -2.54
CA VAL A 33 7.93 2.08 -1.18
C VAL A 33 7.99 0.82 -0.33
N GLU A 34 9.22 0.37 -0.08
CA GLU A 34 9.57 -0.83 0.69
C GLU A 34 10.18 -0.44 2.04
N LEU A 35 9.48 0.41 2.79
CA LEU A 35 9.93 0.92 4.10
C LEU A 35 9.23 0.24 5.28
N GLU A 36 8.14 -0.49 5.04
CA GLU A 36 7.30 -1.03 6.10
C GLU A 36 8.05 -2.01 7.01
N ALA A 37 8.82 -2.95 6.45
CA ALA A 37 9.59 -3.91 7.25
C ALA A 37 10.60 -3.23 8.19
N GLU A 38 11.35 -2.24 7.69
CA GLU A 38 12.27 -1.43 8.48
C GLU A 38 11.51 -0.62 9.56
N PHE A 39 10.39 0.01 9.20
CA PHE A 39 9.54 0.74 10.13
C PHE A 39 9.03 -0.15 11.28
N TYR A 40 8.61 -1.38 10.99
CA TYR A 40 8.17 -2.34 12.00
C TYR A 40 9.32 -2.76 12.92
N ALA A 41 10.47 -3.09 12.34
CA ALA A 41 11.64 -3.53 13.11
C ALA A 41 12.12 -2.44 14.07
N LEU A 42 12.31 -1.21 13.58
CA LEU A 42 12.85 -0.11 14.37
C LEU A 42 11.94 0.34 15.51
N ASN A 43 10.62 0.16 15.37
CA ASN A 43 9.64 0.53 16.41
C ASN A 43 9.26 -0.66 17.33
N ASN A 44 9.96 -1.80 17.20
CA ASN A 44 9.64 -3.04 17.91
C ASN A 44 8.16 -3.44 17.79
N LEU A 45 7.54 -3.14 16.63
CA LEU A 45 6.11 -3.37 16.42
C LEU A 45 5.73 -4.86 16.43
N PRO A 46 6.51 -5.80 15.86
CA PRO A 46 6.13 -7.21 15.87
C PRO A 46 5.85 -7.75 17.28
N GLU A 47 6.72 -7.44 18.24
CA GLU A 47 6.56 -7.88 19.63
C GLU A 47 5.42 -7.13 20.35
N ARG A 48 5.31 -5.81 20.16
CA ARG A 48 4.24 -5.01 20.76
C ARG A 48 2.86 -5.44 20.27
N VAL A 49 2.73 -5.72 18.98
CA VAL A 49 1.48 -6.20 18.40
C VAL A 49 1.20 -7.63 18.85
N ARG A 50 2.20 -8.53 18.88
CA ARG A 50 2.02 -9.88 19.41
C ARG A 50 1.42 -9.88 20.82
N ARG A 51 1.90 -8.98 21.69
CA ARG A 51 1.35 -8.81 23.06
C ARG A 51 -0.08 -8.30 23.05
N ALA A 52 -0.44 -7.39 22.14
CA ALA A 52 -1.81 -6.90 22.02
C ALA A 52 -2.81 -8.01 21.68
N PHE A 53 -2.38 -9.03 20.94
CA PHE A 53 -3.21 -10.18 20.54
C PHE A 53 -3.09 -11.39 21.48
N GLU A 54 -2.44 -11.25 22.64
CA GLU A 54 -2.27 -12.34 23.59
C GLU A 54 -3.64 -12.84 24.10
N GLY A 55 -3.89 -14.14 23.97
CA GLY A 55 -5.16 -14.75 24.38
C GLY A 55 -6.36 -14.40 23.50
N VAL A 56 -6.17 -13.78 22.32
CA VAL A 56 -7.23 -13.56 21.32
C VAL A 56 -7.50 -14.83 20.52
N PHE A 57 -6.44 -15.48 20.05
CA PHE A 57 -6.53 -16.71 19.25
C PHE A 57 -6.48 -17.94 20.17
N GLY A 58 -7.65 -18.45 20.54
CA GLY A 58 -7.82 -19.68 21.31
C GLY A 58 -8.75 -20.67 20.60
N VAL A 59 -9.41 -21.55 21.38
CA VAL A 59 -10.40 -22.53 20.86
C VAL A 59 -11.58 -21.85 20.14
N ARG A 60 -11.94 -20.65 20.61
CA ARG A 60 -12.89 -19.74 19.97
C ARG A 60 -12.30 -18.33 20.00
N ILE A 61 -12.54 -17.55 18.95
CA ILE A 61 -12.18 -16.14 18.91
C ILE A 61 -13.13 -15.36 19.82
N ASP A 62 -12.55 -14.60 20.75
CA ASP A 62 -13.26 -13.61 21.55
C ASP A 62 -13.32 -12.31 20.72
N GLU A 63 -14.53 -11.96 20.25
CA GLU A 63 -14.77 -10.83 19.35
C GLU A 63 -14.41 -9.49 20.02
N ASP A 64 -14.75 -9.30 21.29
CA ASP A 64 -14.45 -8.09 22.04
C ASP A 64 -12.93 -7.91 22.22
N ARG A 65 -12.24 -9.00 22.56
CA ARG A 65 -10.77 -8.97 22.66
C ARG A 65 -10.10 -8.77 21.31
N LEU A 66 -10.63 -9.37 20.25
CA LEU A 66 -10.14 -9.17 18.89
C LEU A 66 -10.25 -7.69 18.49
N GLU A 67 -11.42 -7.07 18.68
CA GLU A 67 -11.59 -5.66 18.38
C GLU A 67 -10.64 -4.77 19.17
N ALA A 68 -10.51 -5.03 20.48
CA ALA A 68 -9.59 -4.27 21.33
C ALA A 68 -8.13 -4.42 20.86
N ALA A 69 -7.69 -5.63 20.53
CA ALA A 69 -6.36 -5.92 20.02
C ALA A 69 -6.09 -5.23 18.68
N CYS A 70 -7.06 -5.26 17.76
CA CYS A 70 -6.99 -4.57 16.46
C CYS A 70 -6.86 -3.05 16.63
N ARG A 71 -7.67 -2.44 17.50
CA ARG A 71 -7.57 -0.99 17.80
C ARG A 71 -6.21 -0.63 18.39
N GLU A 72 -5.70 -1.45 19.31
CA GLU A 72 -4.38 -1.24 19.90
C GLU A 72 -3.28 -1.37 18.83
N ALA A 73 -3.30 -2.40 17.98
CA ALA A 73 -2.32 -2.56 16.91
C ALA A 73 -2.33 -1.40 15.91
N GLN A 74 -3.51 -0.92 15.51
CA GLN A 74 -3.65 0.29 14.68
C GLN A 74 -3.03 1.52 15.35
N ARG A 75 -3.29 1.70 16.66
CA ARG A 75 -2.73 2.80 17.45
C ARG A 75 -1.20 2.72 17.51
N LEU A 76 -0.65 1.54 17.80
CA LEU A 76 0.79 1.28 17.82
C LEU A 76 1.46 1.69 16.51
N VAL A 77 0.89 1.29 15.36
CA VAL A 77 1.40 1.67 14.02
C VAL A 77 1.29 3.18 13.80
N ARG A 78 0.13 3.78 14.11
CA ARG A 78 -0.13 5.20 13.85
C ARG A 78 0.70 6.14 14.73
N GLU A 79 1.08 5.73 15.92
CA GLU A 79 1.91 6.52 16.84
C GLU A 79 3.41 6.29 16.65
N SER A 80 3.81 5.18 16.05
CA SER A 80 5.22 4.86 15.80
C SER A 80 5.87 5.81 14.82
N TYR A 81 7.17 6.05 14.97
CA TYR A 81 7.88 7.07 14.21
C TYR A 81 8.54 6.47 12.97
N LEU A 82 8.42 7.16 11.83
CA LEU A 82 9.22 6.88 10.65
C LEU A 82 10.49 7.73 10.75
N LEU A 83 11.66 7.12 10.60
CA LEU A 83 12.95 7.82 10.64
C LEU A 83 12.94 9.08 9.78
N PRO A 84 13.55 10.19 10.24
CA PRO A 84 13.49 11.46 9.52
C PRO A 84 14.11 11.32 8.13
N GLU A 85 15.19 10.56 7.99
CA GLU A 85 15.89 10.36 6.70
C GLU A 85 15.00 9.62 5.69
N ARG A 86 14.14 8.71 6.16
CA ARG A 86 13.17 8.01 5.30
C ARG A 86 12.01 8.90 4.92
N ALA A 87 11.55 9.74 5.85
CA ALA A 87 10.52 10.74 5.58
C ALA A 87 11.02 11.82 4.60
N ASP A 88 12.30 12.21 4.70
CA ASP A 88 12.96 13.15 3.79
C ASP A 88 13.18 12.53 2.41
N ALA A 89 13.66 11.28 2.35
CA ALA A 89 13.79 10.55 1.09
C ALA A 89 12.44 10.43 0.35
N LEU A 90 11.36 10.13 1.07
CA LEU A 90 10.02 10.12 0.47
C LEU A 90 9.60 11.53 0.02
N GLY A 91 9.89 12.55 0.81
CA GLY A 91 9.61 13.94 0.45
C GLY A 91 10.37 14.45 -0.77
N ALA A 92 11.61 14.00 -0.98
CA ALA A 92 12.40 14.37 -2.14
C ALA A 92 11.82 13.77 -3.44
N VAL A 93 11.20 12.60 -3.33
CA VAL A 93 10.51 11.92 -4.43
C VAL A 93 9.13 12.53 -4.66
N VAL A 94 8.43 12.81 -3.58
CA VAL A 94 7.05 13.32 -3.55
C VAL A 94 7.10 14.83 -3.43
N GLY A 95 7.25 15.50 -4.58
CA GLY A 95 7.18 16.95 -4.69
C GLY A 95 5.74 17.48 -4.54
N GLU A 96 5.47 18.63 -5.16
CA GLU A 96 4.11 19.18 -5.21
C GLU A 96 3.20 18.34 -6.11
N GLY A 97 1.96 18.12 -5.65
CA GLY A 97 0.95 17.41 -6.43
C GLY A 97 -0.02 16.61 -5.58
N ARG A 98 -0.87 15.86 -6.28
CA ARG A 98 -1.80 14.91 -5.70
C ARG A 98 -1.28 13.50 -5.92
N PHE A 99 -1.44 12.67 -4.90
CA PHE A 99 -0.94 11.31 -4.89
C PHE A 99 -2.01 10.38 -4.34
N VAL A 100 -2.00 9.14 -4.80
CA VAL A 100 -2.65 8.04 -4.07
C VAL A 100 -1.59 7.18 -3.43
N VAL A 101 -1.92 6.62 -2.26
CA VAL A 101 -1.09 5.67 -1.53
C VAL A 101 -1.90 4.40 -1.32
N ARG A 102 -1.34 3.25 -1.71
CA ARG A 102 -2.01 1.95 -1.67
C ARG A 102 -1.01 0.81 -1.59
N TYR A 103 -1.46 -0.38 -1.23
CA TYR A 103 -0.70 -1.59 -1.52
C TYR A 103 -0.84 -1.96 -2.99
N ALA A 104 0.17 -2.62 -3.56
CA ALA A 104 -0.02 -3.37 -4.80
C ALA A 104 -1.17 -4.39 -4.64
N GLY A 105 -2.08 -4.41 -5.60
CA GLY A 105 -3.34 -5.15 -5.61
C GLY A 105 -4.43 -4.59 -4.70
N GLY A 106 -4.18 -3.48 -4.00
CA GLY A 106 -5.12 -2.85 -3.06
C GLY A 106 -5.71 -1.55 -3.60
N ALA A 107 -6.85 -1.14 -3.02
CA ALA A 107 -7.47 0.15 -3.27
C ALA A 107 -6.69 1.30 -2.62
N PRO A 108 -6.78 2.53 -3.16
CA PRO A 108 -6.18 3.70 -2.54
C PRO A 108 -6.87 4.09 -1.23
N VAL A 109 -6.06 4.53 -0.25
CA VAL A 109 -6.56 5.09 1.02
C VAL A 109 -7.29 6.43 0.80
N GLY A 110 -6.95 7.12 -0.29
CA GLY A 110 -7.51 8.41 -0.67
C GLY A 110 -6.50 9.24 -1.46
N ILE A 111 -6.86 10.49 -1.78
CA ILE A 111 -5.93 11.47 -2.34
C ILE A 111 -5.16 12.14 -1.20
N ALA A 112 -3.85 12.16 -1.31
CA ALA A 112 -2.94 12.93 -0.47
C ALA A 112 -2.34 14.08 -1.29
N THR A 113 -2.27 15.27 -0.69
CA THR A 113 -1.74 16.49 -1.28
C THR A 113 -0.42 16.86 -0.62
N GLY A 114 0.66 16.74 -1.38
CA GLY A 114 2.01 17.03 -0.91
C GLY A 114 2.58 16.02 0.09
N ARG A 115 3.81 16.29 0.54
CA ARG A 115 4.65 15.39 1.32
C ARG A 115 4.01 14.89 2.62
N GLN A 116 3.44 15.79 3.41
CA GLN A 116 2.96 15.45 4.75
C GLN A 116 1.74 14.53 4.69
N GLU A 117 0.80 14.79 3.80
CA GLU A 117 -0.36 13.91 3.63
C GLU A 117 0.03 12.54 3.10
N VAL A 118 1.02 12.46 2.20
CA VAL A 118 1.52 11.16 1.70
C VAL A 118 2.08 10.32 2.85
N LEU A 119 2.86 10.92 3.75
CA LEU A 119 3.37 10.23 4.94
C LEU A 119 2.23 9.75 5.86
N TRP A 120 1.22 10.57 6.07
CA TRP A 120 0.04 10.19 6.86
C TRP A 120 -0.77 9.08 6.20
N HIS A 121 -0.93 9.11 4.88
CA HIS A 121 -1.63 8.07 4.13
C HIS A 121 -0.85 6.75 4.15
N LEU A 122 0.48 6.81 4.09
CA LEU A 122 1.32 5.62 4.21
C LEU A 122 1.16 4.96 5.59
N LYS A 123 1.17 5.73 6.68
CA LYS A 123 0.91 5.17 8.02
C LYS A 123 -0.52 4.64 8.17
N ARG A 124 -1.51 5.30 7.56
CA ARG A 124 -2.90 4.80 7.53
C ARG A 124 -3.00 3.48 6.75
N LEU A 125 -2.29 3.37 5.63
CA LEU A 125 -2.20 2.14 4.85
C LEU A 125 -1.61 0.99 5.68
N TRP A 126 -0.48 1.22 6.35
CA TRP A 126 0.14 0.19 7.20
C TRP A 126 -0.71 -0.16 8.43
N ALA A 127 -1.50 0.79 8.93
CA ALA A 127 -2.44 0.53 9.99
C ALA A 127 -3.66 -0.28 9.52
N SER A 128 -4.10 -0.13 8.26
CA SER A 128 -5.31 -0.80 7.77
C SER A 128 -5.18 -2.32 7.72
N VAL A 129 -3.95 -2.86 7.67
CA VAL A 129 -3.75 -4.30 7.82
C VAL A 129 -4.19 -4.81 9.20
N TRP A 130 -4.40 -3.94 10.18
CA TRP A 130 -4.88 -4.26 11.52
C TRP A 130 -6.36 -3.96 11.74
N GLU A 131 -7.11 -3.72 10.65
CA GLU A 131 -8.57 -3.78 10.69
C GLU A 131 -9.03 -5.22 10.97
N VAL A 132 -10.20 -5.35 11.62
CA VAL A 132 -10.73 -6.65 12.07
C VAL A 132 -10.81 -7.65 10.91
N ASP A 133 -11.41 -7.24 9.78
CA ASP A 133 -11.55 -8.09 8.59
C ASP A 133 -10.19 -8.49 8.01
N ALA A 134 -9.23 -7.56 7.98
CA ALA A 134 -7.88 -7.80 7.48
C ALA A 134 -7.10 -8.78 8.38
N VAL A 135 -7.34 -8.76 9.70
CA VAL A 135 -6.76 -9.71 10.65
C VAL A 135 -7.44 -11.08 10.53
N LEU A 136 -8.77 -11.12 10.47
CA LEU A 136 -9.54 -12.36 10.31
C LEU A 136 -9.16 -13.11 9.02
N ALA A 137 -8.94 -12.38 7.93
CA ALA A 137 -8.53 -12.97 6.64
C ALA A 137 -7.16 -13.69 6.69
N ARG A 138 -6.31 -13.39 7.67
CA ARG A 138 -4.98 -14.02 7.83
C ARG A 138 -4.80 -14.77 9.16
N ALA A 139 -5.81 -14.77 10.02
CA ALA A 139 -5.71 -15.34 11.36
C ALA A 139 -5.27 -16.82 11.29
N PRO A 140 -4.43 -17.29 12.25
CA PRO A 140 -3.88 -16.57 13.40
C PRO A 140 -2.53 -15.86 13.10
N ARG A 141 -2.15 -15.67 11.82
CA ARG A 141 -0.85 -15.09 11.48
C ARG A 141 -0.87 -13.58 11.70
N LEU A 142 0.01 -13.10 12.59
CA LEU A 142 0.13 -11.68 12.93
C LEU A 142 1.23 -10.95 12.16
N ALA A 143 1.96 -11.60 11.25
CA ALA A 143 2.87 -10.84 10.40
C ALA A 143 2.07 -9.94 9.44
N PRO A 144 2.48 -8.68 9.21
CA PRO A 144 1.89 -7.87 8.15
C PRO A 144 2.13 -8.53 6.78
N PRO A 145 1.22 -8.35 5.81
CA PRO A 145 1.36 -8.92 4.48
C PRO A 145 2.58 -8.33 3.76
N ASP A 146 3.34 -9.20 3.10
CA ASP A 146 4.49 -8.80 2.29
C ASP A 146 4.00 -8.26 0.93
N ARG A 147 3.57 -6.99 0.94
CA ARG A 147 3.08 -6.30 -0.24
C ARG A 147 3.73 -4.92 -0.31
N PRO A 148 4.29 -4.53 -1.46
CA PRO A 148 4.88 -3.21 -1.59
C PRO A 148 3.78 -2.13 -1.49
N SER A 149 4.11 -1.04 -0.80
CA SER A 149 3.33 0.18 -0.86
C SER A 149 3.67 0.93 -2.15
N LEU A 150 2.68 1.49 -2.82
CA LEU A 150 2.82 2.29 -4.02
C LEU A 150 2.36 3.71 -3.72
N VAL A 151 3.21 4.67 -4.07
CA VAL A 151 2.87 6.10 -4.10
C VAL A 151 2.81 6.50 -5.56
N GLN A 152 1.67 7.04 -5.98
CA GLN A 152 1.41 7.28 -7.40
C GLN A 152 0.87 8.68 -7.60
N ARG A 153 1.49 9.44 -8.51
CA ARG A 153 1.05 10.80 -8.81
C ARG A 153 -0.19 10.78 -9.69
N VAL A 154 -1.28 11.39 -9.23
CA VAL A 154 -2.56 11.41 -9.93
C VAL A 154 -3.10 12.84 -10.06
N GLU A 155 -4.12 13.01 -10.88
CA GLU A 155 -4.87 14.27 -10.98
C GLU A 155 -6.19 14.20 -10.21
N ALA A 156 -6.80 13.00 -10.18
CA ALA A 156 -8.05 12.69 -9.50
C ALA A 156 -8.04 11.24 -8.98
N LEU A 157 -9.08 10.85 -8.25
CA LEU A 157 -9.24 9.46 -7.82
C LEU A 157 -9.35 8.55 -9.05
N PRO A 158 -8.60 7.42 -9.08
CA PRO A 158 -8.65 6.50 -10.20
C PRO A 158 -10.05 5.92 -10.40
N ARG A 159 -10.47 5.77 -11.65
CA ARG A 159 -11.74 5.14 -12.03
C ARG A 159 -11.52 4.07 -13.09
N PRO A 160 -12.37 3.03 -13.17
CA PRO A 160 -12.30 2.05 -14.24
C PRO A 160 -12.29 2.73 -15.62
N ASP A 161 -11.39 2.28 -16.49
CA ASP A 161 -11.24 2.79 -17.85
C ASP A 161 -11.27 1.61 -18.83
N ALA A 162 -12.37 1.49 -19.59
CA ALA A 162 -12.60 0.36 -20.48
C ALA A 162 -11.64 0.34 -21.69
N ASP A 163 -11.18 1.50 -22.15
CA ASP A 163 -10.30 1.59 -23.31
C ASP A 163 -8.86 1.20 -22.93
N LEU A 164 -8.37 1.71 -21.80
CA LEU A 164 -7.10 1.27 -21.24
C LEU A 164 -7.13 -0.18 -20.79
N SER A 165 -8.27 -0.70 -20.31
CA SER A 165 -8.43 -2.12 -19.97
C SER A 165 -8.22 -3.01 -21.19
N ARG A 166 -8.81 -2.67 -22.35
CA ARG A 166 -8.61 -3.43 -23.60
C ARG A 166 -7.15 -3.40 -24.04
N ARG A 167 -6.53 -2.22 -24.06
CA ARG A 167 -5.11 -2.05 -24.43
C ARG A 167 -4.19 -2.80 -23.49
N ALA A 168 -4.45 -2.75 -22.18
CA ALA A 168 -3.66 -3.46 -21.19
C ALA A 168 -3.80 -4.97 -21.34
N ALA A 169 -5.01 -5.47 -21.63
CA ALA A 169 -5.24 -6.89 -21.87
C ALA A 169 -4.46 -7.42 -23.09
N GLU A 170 -4.40 -6.64 -24.17
CA GLU A 170 -3.56 -6.96 -25.34
C GLU A 170 -2.09 -7.05 -24.99
N VAL A 171 -1.56 -6.09 -24.21
CA VAL A 171 -0.15 -6.07 -23.80
C VAL A 171 0.18 -7.20 -22.83
N LEU A 172 -0.70 -7.46 -21.86
CA LEU A 172 -0.47 -8.43 -20.79
C LEU A 172 -0.77 -9.87 -21.23
N GLY A 173 -1.64 -10.05 -22.23
CA GLY A 173 -2.07 -11.35 -22.75
C GLY A 173 -3.16 -12.02 -21.90
N GLU A 174 -3.80 -11.27 -21.00
CA GLU A 174 -4.86 -11.75 -20.11
C GLU A 174 -5.94 -10.66 -19.94
N PRO A 175 -7.22 -11.01 -19.74
CA PRO A 175 -8.25 -10.03 -19.41
C PRO A 175 -7.90 -9.32 -18.10
N VAL A 176 -7.91 -7.99 -18.12
CA VAL A 176 -7.65 -7.17 -16.94
C VAL A 176 -8.63 -5.99 -16.88
N GLU A 177 -8.85 -5.51 -15.66
CA GLU A 177 -9.51 -4.23 -15.41
C GLU A 177 -8.47 -3.19 -15.02
N VAL A 178 -8.53 -2.02 -15.64
CA VAL A 178 -7.62 -0.90 -15.41
C VAL A 178 -8.37 0.25 -14.75
N TRP A 179 -7.76 0.80 -13.70
CA TRP A 179 -8.17 2.08 -13.14
C TRP A 179 -7.19 3.16 -13.56
N ALA A 180 -7.74 4.27 -14.03
CA ALA A 180 -6.98 5.36 -14.60
C ALA A 180 -7.30 6.70 -13.94
N SER A 181 -6.32 7.60 -13.97
CA SER A 181 -6.47 9.02 -13.67
C SER A 181 -5.95 9.80 -14.86
N ALA A 182 -6.78 10.70 -15.41
CA ALA A 182 -6.42 11.54 -16.55
C ALA A 182 -5.86 10.75 -17.74
N GLY A 183 -6.49 9.61 -18.07
CA GLY A 183 -6.08 8.74 -19.20
C GLY A 183 -4.77 7.99 -18.99
N ARG A 184 -4.27 7.90 -17.75
CA ARG A 184 -3.07 7.15 -17.39
C ARG A 184 -3.39 6.05 -16.39
N VAL A 185 -2.80 4.88 -16.58
CA VAL A 185 -2.96 3.69 -15.74
C VAL A 185 -2.42 3.98 -14.34
N VAL A 186 -3.23 3.69 -13.32
CA VAL A 186 -2.84 3.76 -11.90
C VAL A 186 -2.73 2.37 -11.31
N HIS A 187 -3.70 1.49 -11.58
CA HIS A 187 -3.65 0.12 -11.07
C HIS A 187 -4.38 -0.86 -11.99
N VAL A 188 -3.99 -2.13 -11.91
CA VAL A 188 -4.47 -3.21 -12.78
C VAL A 188 -4.92 -4.39 -11.93
N ARG A 189 -6.07 -4.99 -12.26
CA ARG A 189 -6.63 -6.16 -11.59
C ARG A 189 -6.96 -7.28 -12.58
#